data_AF-A0A945PNG6-F1
#
_entry.id   AF-A0A945PNG6-F1
#
_cell.length_a   1.000
_cell.length_b   1.000
_cell.length_c   1.000
_cell.angle_alpha   90.00
_cell.angle_beta   90.00
_cell.angle_gamma   90.00
#
_symmetry.space_group_name_H-M   'P 1'
#
loop_
_entity.id
_entity.type
_entity.pdbx_description
1 polymer ?
#
loop_
_entity_poly.entity_id
_entity_poly.type
_entity_poly.pdbx_seq_one_letter_code
_entity_poly.pdbx_strand_id
1 'polypeptide(L)' 'MPKGRAVKTRNSNRKRRAYGFRSRSKTAGGRNVIRRKRRKSGKFVAP' A
#
# COMPACT_ATOMS: atom_id res chain seq x y z
N MET A 1 -20.21 17.66 8.83
CA MET A 1 -18.75 17.66 8.55
C MET A 1 -18.07 16.63 9.45
N PRO A 2 -17.41 15.58 8.91
CA PRO A 2 -16.73 14.59 9.74
C PRO A 2 -15.60 15.25 10.54
N LYS A 3 -15.71 15.27 11.88
CA LYS A 3 -14.75 15.94 12.77
C LYS A 3 -13.56 15.04 13.12
N GLY A 4 -12.36 15.65 13.18
CA GLY A 4 -11.13 15.14 13.81
C GLY A 4 -10.68 13.72 13.42
N ARG A 5 -11.16 12.72 14.17
CA ARG A 5 -10.70 11.32 14.09
C ARG A 5 -11.00 10.67 12.74
N ALA A 6 -12.19 10.93 12.17
CA ALA A 6 -12.61 10.36 10.89
C ALA A 6 -11.80 10.90 9.70
N VAL A 7 -11.33 12.14 9.77
CA VAL A 7 -10.46 12.74 8.74
C VAL A 7 -9.05 12.18 8.84
N LYS A 8 -8.52 12.04 10.07
CA LYS A 8 -7.20 11.42 10.33
C LYS A 8 -7.14 9.98 9.81
N THR A 9 -8.15 9.15 10.07
CA THR A 9 -8.23 7.78 9.54
C THR A 9 -8.36 7.75 8.01
N ARG A 10 -9.16 8.64 7.41
CA ARG A 10 -9.27 8.75 5.95
C ARG A 10 -7.92 9.08 5.30
N ASN A 11 -7.18 10.02 5.87
CA ASN A 11 -5.86 10.42 5.38
C ASN A 11 -4.84 9.28 5.53
N SER A 12 -4.85 8.55 6.65
CA SER A 12 -4.00 7.37 6.85
C SER A 12 -4.29 6.28 5.82
N ASN A 13 -5.57 5.95 5.60
CA ASN A 13 -5.98 4.97 4.60
C ASN A 13 -5.62 5.39 3.17
N ARG A 14 -5.71 6.69 2.85
CA ARG A 14 -5.26 7.22 1.56
C ARG A 14 -3.76 7.02 1.37
N LYS A 15 -2.94 7.28 2.39
CA LYS A 15 -1.49 7.00 2.35
C LYS A 15 -1.22 5.51 2.14
N ARG A 16 -1.87 4.61 2.89
CA ARG A 16 -1.70 3.14 2.72
C ARG A 16 -2.00 2.65 1.30
N ARG A 17 -2.99 3.24 0.62
CA ARG A 17 -3.29 2.89 -0.78
C ARG A 17 -2.12 3.13 -1.74
N ALA A 18 -1.25 4.12 -1.49
CA ALA A 18 -0.08 4.39 -2.33
C ALA A 18 0.94 3.23 -2.30
N TYR A 19 0.97 2.47 -1.21
CA TYR A 19 1.90 1.34 -1.01
C TYR A 19 1.25 -0.02 -1.27
N GLY A 20 -0.06 -0.03 -1.58
CA GLY A 20 -0.84 -1.23 -1.82
C GLY A 20 -0.46 -1.95 -3.12
N PHE A 21 -0.94 -3.19 -3.24
CA PHE A 21 -0.66 -4.07 -4.39
C PHE A 21 -1.05 -3.40 -5.72
N ARG A 22 -2.26 -2.85 -5.80
CA ARG A 22 -2.77 -2.14 -6.99
C ARG A 22 -1.89 -0.98 -7.46
N SER A 23 -1.25 -0.27 -6.53
CA SER A 23 -0.38 0.86 -6.87
C SER A 23 0.99 0.37 -7.33
N ARG A 24 1.53 -0.66 -6.67
CA ARG A 24 2.83 -1.26 -7.00
C ARG A 24 2.80 -2.12 -8.26
N SER A 25 1.67 -2.72 -8.64
CA SER A 25 1.60 -3.57 -9.83
C SER A 25 1.70 -2.80 -11.16
N LYS A 26 1.36 -1.50 -11.17
CA LYS A 26 1.34 -0.67 -12.38
C LYS A 26 2.72 -0.41 -12.96
N THR A 27 3.71 -0.16 -12.11
CA THR A 27 5.07 0.20 -12.55
C THR A 27 6.02 -0.99 -12.53
N ALA A 28 7.05 -0.99 -13.38
CA ALA A 28 8.07 -2.03 -13.39
C ALA A 28 8.81 -2.11 -12.04
N GLY A 29 9.19 -0.96 -11.47
CA GLY A 29 9.82 -0.88 -10.15
C GLY A 29 8.94 -1.44 -9.03
N GLY A 30 7.63 -1.16 -9.06
CA GLY A 30 6.70 -1.70 -8.07
C GLY A 30 6.50 -3.21 -8.19
N ARG A 31 6.46 -3.76 -9.40
CA ARG A 31 6.45 -5.21 -9.65
C ARG A 31 7.69 -5.89 -9.08
N ASN A 32 8.86 -5.28 -9.21
CA ASN A 32 10.10 -5.78 -8.60
C ASN A 32 10.01 -5.86 -7.07
N VAL A 33 9.40 -4.86 -6.42
CA VAL A 33 9.17 -4.91 -4.97
C VAL A 33 8.21 -6.03 -4.57
N ILE A 34 7.13 -6.23 -5.33
CA ILE A 34 6.18 -7.33 -5.09
C ILE A 34 6.90 -8.68 -5.18
N ARG A 35 7.68 -8.92 -6.25
CA ARG A 35 8.44 -10.16 -6.40
C ARG A 35 9.43 -10.36 -5.25
N ARG A 36 10.17 -9.32 -4.88
CA ARG A 36 11.14 -9.36 -3.77
C ARG A 36 10.49 -9.76 -2.45
N LYS A 37 9.36 -9.14 -2.09
CA LYS A 37 8.63 -9.48 -0.87
C LYS A 37 8.05 -10.89 -0.92
N ARG A 38 7.48 -11.32 -2.05
CA ARG A 38 6.99 -12.70 -2.23
C ARG A 38 8.11 -13.73 -2.11
N ARG A 39 9.30 -13.47 -2.63
CA ARG A 39 10.48 -14.34 -2.45
C ARG A 39 10.89 -14.45 -0.98
N LYS A 40 10.77 -13.37 -0.21
CA LYS A 40 11.16 -13.36 1.22
C LYS A 40 10.12 -14.02 2.14
N SER A 41 8.83 -13.76 1.92
CA SER A 41 7.76 -14.10 2.87
C SER A 41 6.60 -14.88 2.27
N GLY A 42 6.72 -15.38 1.04
CA GLY A 42 5.67 -16.09 0.29
C GLY A 42 4.53 -15.20 -0.22
N LYS A 43 4.26 -14.06 0.43
CA LYS A 43 3.18 -13.13 0.10
C LYS A 43 3.64 -11.67 0.07
N PHE A 44 2.88 -10.82 -0.61
CA PHE A 44 3.07 -9.36 -0.58
C PHE A 44 2.18 -8.73 0.48
N VAL A 45 2.80 -8.24 1.56
CA VAL A 45 2.13 -7.44 2.59
C VAL A 45 2.52 -5.97 2.38
N ALA A 46 1.51 -5.14 2.12
CA ALA A 46 1.67 -3.69 2.11
C ALA A 46 1.75 -3.17 3.56
N PRO A 47 2.59 -2.16 3.84
CA PRO A 47 2.62 -1.50 5.14
C PRO A 47 1.25 -0.87 5.46
#